data_AF-A0A1B6JJ21-F1
#
_entry.id   AF-A0A1B6JJ21-F1
#
_cell.length_a   1.000
_cell.length_b   1.000
_cell.length_c   1.000
_cell.angle_alpha   90.00
_cell.angle_beta   90.00
_cell.angle_gamma   90.00
#
_symmetry.space_group_name_H-M   'P 1'
#
loop_
_entity.id
_entity.type
_entity.pdbx_description
1 polymer ?
#
loop_
_entity_poly.entity_id
_entity_poly.type
_entity_poly.pdbx_seq_one_letter_code
_entity_poly.pdbx_strand_id
1 'polypeptide(L)'
;MTSTSTLQYTSVEEQYEDLLKKHFVNDFQRGFLRCGTGGTVMPVHFKSIADEILNLEIRDDDIFVCTFPKSGTTWTQEMIWCIVNNLDFDGAKVLLVKRSPFLEGSGLVDSEMLKDPKYNLPRFVWD
;
A
#
# COMPACT_ATOMS: atom_id res chain seq x y z
N MET A 1 -20.85 20.25 -0.81
CA MET A 1 -21.32 18.86 -1.05
C MET A 1 -20.47 18.30 -2.18
N THR A 2 -19.31 17.74 -1.86
CA THR A 2 -18.44 17.06 -2.82
C THR A 2 -18.99 15.65 -3.02
N SER A 3 -19.29 15.29 -4.25
CA SER A 3 -19.76 13.95 -4.61
C SER A 3 -18.68 12.93 -4.23
N THR A 4 -18.95 12.07 -3.25
CA THR A 4 -18.05 10.96 -2.88
C THR A 4 -18.00 10.01 -4.07
N SER A 5 -16.92 10.05 -4.85
CA SER A 5 -16.74 9.14 -5.98
C SER A 5 -16.48 7.74 -5.43
N THR A 6 -17.50 6.89 -5.41
CA THR A 6 -17.34 5.49 -5.03
C THR A 6 -16.46 4.78 -6.05
N LEU A 7 -15.42 4.14 -5.57
CA LEU A 7 -14.46 3.46 -6.40
C LEU A 7 -15.11 2.17 -6.95
N GLN A 8 -15.03 1.97 -8.27
CA GLN A 8 -15.59 0.79 -8.92
C GLN A 8 -14.60 -0.36 -8.96
N TYR A 9 -15.13 -1.58 -8.84
CA TYR A 9 -14.36 -2.82 -8.84
C TYR A 9 -14.91 -3.80 -9.85
N THR A 10 -14.04 -4.41 -10.64
CA THR A 10 -14.40 -5.48 -11.59
C THR A 10 -13.45 -6.66 -11.45
N SER A 11 -13.85 -7.83 -11.95
CA SER A 11 -12.93 -8.97 -12.05
C SER A 11 -11.78 -8.66 -13.01
N VAL A 12 -10.67 -9.38 -12.83
CA VAL A 12 -9.62 -9.45 -13.84
C VAL A 12 -10.11 -10.31 -15.01
N GLU A 13 -9.62 -10.06 -16.22
CA GLU A 13 -9.94 -10.89 -17.39
C GLU A 13 -9.44 -12.32 -17.20
N GLU A 14 -10.22 -13.29 -17.68
CA GLU A 14 -9.99 -14.73 -17.49
C GLU A 14 -8.57 -15.17 -17.89
N GLN A 15 -8.07 -14.66 -19.03
CA GLN A 15 -6.74 -14.97 -19.54
C GLN A 15 -5.59 -14.60 -18.58
N TYR A 16 -5.77 -13.60 -17.71
CA TYR A 16 -4.76 -13.17 -16.74
C TYR A 16 -5.02 -13.74 -15.35
N GLU A 17 -6.26 -14.15 -15.06
CA GLU A 17 -6.64 -14.68 -13.76
C GLU A 17 -5.85 -15.96 -13.42
N ASP A 18 -5.68 -16.85 -14.39
CA ASP A 18 -4.90 -18.09 -14.21
C ASP A 18 -3.42 -17.82 -13.92
N LEU A 19 -2.83 -16.83 -14.59
CA LEU A 19 -1.45 -16.42 -14.34
C LEU A 19 -1.29 -15.82 -12.95
N LEU A 20 -2.23 -14.97 -12.54
CA LEU A 20 -2.22 -14.35 -11.21
C LEU A 20 -2.38 -15.40 -10.11
N LYS A 21 -3.32 -16.34 -10.27
CA LYS A 21 -3.51 -17.46 -9.35
C LYS A 21 -2.26 -18.32 -9.24
N LYS A 22 -1.63 -18.65 -10.37
CA LYS A 22 -0.45 -19.51 -10.41
C LYS A 22 0.78 -18.88 -9.75
N HIS A 23 1.00 -17.58 -9.96
CA HIS A 23 2.27 -16.93 -9.61
C HIS A 23 2.22 -16.04 -8.37
N PHE A 24 1.04 -15.53 -7.99
CA PHE A 24 0.95 -14.49 -6.97
C PHE A 24 -0.02 -14.82 -5.84
N VAL A 25 -1.01 -15.69 -6.05
CA VAL A 25 -1.92 -16.10 -4.97
C VAL A 25 -1.21 -17.06 -4.02
N ASN A 26 -1.33 -16.78 -2.72
CA ASN A 26 -0.76 -17.56 -1.62
C ASN A 26 -1.53 -17.24 -0.33
N ASP A 27 -1.06 -17.77 0.81
CA ASP A 27 -1.69 -17.58 2.13
C ASP A 27 -1.93 -16.10 2.50
N PHE A 28 -1.05 -15.19 2.06
CA PHE A 28 -1.14 -13.75 2.32
C PHE A 28 -1.89 -12.97 1.22
N GLN A 29 -1.91 -13.50 -0.01
CA GLN A 29 -2.47 -12.86 -1.19
C GLN A 29 -3.63 -13.68 -1.74
N ARG A 30 -4.86 -13.33 -1.36
CA ARG A 30 -6.06 -14.17 -1.67
C ARG A 30 -6.66 -13.97 -3.05
N GLY A 31 -6.17 -13.01 -3.83
CA GLY A 31 -6.67 -12.74 -5.18
C GLY A 31 -6.43 -11.29 -5.61
N PHE A 32 -6.91 -10.98 -6.82
CA PHE A 32 -6.77 -9.67 -7.43
C PHE A 32 -8.08 -9.22 -8.08
N LEU A 33 -8.26 -7.91 -8.18
CA LEU A 33 -9.39 -7.26 -8.85
C LEU A 33 -8.90 -6.03 -9.62
N ARG A 34 -9.70 -5.54 -10.56
CA ARG A 34 -9.49 -4.23 -11.19
C ARG A 34 -10.24 -3.16 -10.41
N CYS A 35 -9.64 -1.98 -10.32
CA CYS A 35 -9.99 -0.94 -9.37
C CYS A 35 -9.92 0.44 -10.06
N GLY A 36 -11.00 1.22 -9.94
CA GLY A 36 -11.11 2.58 -10.51
C GLY A 36 -11.34 2.60 -12.02
N THR A 37 -11.48 3.80 -12.58
CA THR A 37 -11.77 4.01 -14.03
C THR A 37 -10.63 3.57 -14.94
N GLY A 38 -9.39 3.62 -14.45
CA GLY A 38 -8.21 3.12 -15.16
C GLY A 38 -8.04 1.60 -15.11
N GLY A 39 -8.85 0.89 -14.30
CA GLY A 39 -8.81 -0.56 -14.20
C GLY A 39 -7.51 -1.13 -13.62
N THR A 40 -6.88 -0.41 -12.69
CA THR A 40 -5.63 -0.85 -12.02
C THR A 40 -5.85 -2.16 -11.29
N VAL A 41 -4.95 -3.13 -11.46
CA VAL A 41 -5.03 -4.41 -10.76
C VAL A 41 -4.48 -4.25 -9.35
N MET A 42 -5.30 -4.57 -8.35
CA MET A 42 -4.98 -4.47 -6.93
C MET A 42 -5.31 -5.78 -6.20
N PRO A 43 -4.65 -6.09 -5.08
CA PRO A 43 -5.08 -7.13 -4.14
C PRO A 43 -6.55 -6.95 -3.74
N VAL A 44 -7.27 -8.06 -3.56
CA VAL A 44 -8.69 -8.02 -3.14
C VAL A 44 -8.90 -7.29 -1.81
N HIS A 45 -7.90 -7.32 -0.92
CA HIS A 45 -7.94 -6.65 0.39
C HIS A 45 -7.86 -5.12 0.29
N PHE A 46 -7.40 -4.55 -0.82
CA PHE A 46 -7.38 -3.10 -1.00
C PHE A 46 -8.78 -2.49 -0.85
N LYS A 47 -9.82 -3.24 -1.26
CA LYS A 47 -11.22 -2.84 -1.15
C LYS A 47 -11.63 -2.51 0.29
N SER A 48 -11.03 -3.14 1.31
CA SER A 48 -11.42 -2.87 2.71
C SER A 48 -10.91 -1.53 3.24
N ILE A 49 -9.90 -0.94 2.60
CA ILE A 49 -9.27 0.32 3.04
C ILE A 49 -9.47 1.47 2.06
N ALA A 50 -9.95 1.19 0.84
CA ALA A 50 -10.05 2.19 -0.22
C ALA A 50 -10.91 3.39 0.18
N ASP A 51 -12.04 3.17 0.84
CA ASP A 51 -12.93 4.26 1.27
C ASP A 51 -12.27 5.13 2.35
N GLU A 52 -11.50 4.53 3.26
CA GLU A 52 -10.75 5.29 4.28
C GLU A 52 -9.66 6.14 3.63
N ILE A 53 -8.92 5.59 2.66
CA ILE A 53 -7.91 6.32 1.89
C ILE A 53 -8.54 7.51 1.14
N LEU A 54 -9.67 7.29 0.47
CA LEU A 54 -10.34 8.34 -0.32
C LEU A 54 -10.91 9.48 0.54
N ASN A 55 -11.24 9.20 1.80
CA ASN A 55 -11.77 10.18 2.74
C ASN A 55 -10.72 10.63 3.77
N LEU A 56 -9.44 10.31 3.56
CA LEU A 56 -8.36 10.73 4.43
C LEU A 56 -8.34 12.26 4.52
N GLU A 57 -8.31 12.79 5.74
CA GLU A 57 -8.12 14.23 5.96
C GLU A 57 -6.68 14.60 5.59
N ILE A 58 -6.53 15.43 4.55
CA ILE A 58 -5.25 15.91 4.06
C ILE A 58 -4.90 17.22 4.77
N ARG A 59 -3.65 17.34 5.24
CA ARG A 59 -3.09 18.54 5.85
C ARG A 59 -2.24 19.31 4.86
N ASP A 60 -2.08 20.61 5.10
CA ASP A 60 -1.29 21.49 4.23
C ASP A 60 0.21 21.15 4.22
N ASP A 61 0.69 20.41 5.22
CA ASP A 61 2.08 19.97 5.39
C ASP A 61 2.32 18.51 5.00
N ASP A 62 1.29 17.79 4.53
CA ASP A 62 1.45 16.40 4.07
C ASP A 62 2.28 16.34 2.78
N ILE A 63 3.19 15.36 2.72
CA ILE A 63 4.02 15.08 1.54
C ILE A 63 3.76 13.67 1.04
N PHE A 64 3.28 13.56 -0.19
CA PHE A 64 3.00 12.28 -0.85
C PHE A 64 4.10 11.92 -1.84
N VAL A 65 4.66 10.71 -1.70
CA VAL A 65 5.56 10.13 -2.70
C VAL A 65 4.78 9.14 -3.55
N CYS A 66 4.27 9.61 -4.69
CA CYS A 66 3.44 8.81 -5.60
C CYS A 66 4.29 8.26 -6.75
N THR A 67 4.44 6.93 -6.80
CA THR A 67 5.25 6.26 -7.83
C THR A 67 4.64 4.91 -8.20
N PHE A 68 4.92 4.43 -9.41
CA PHE A 68 4.74 3.00 -9.69
C PHE A 68 5.81 2.19 -8.92
N PRO A 69 5.49 0.97 -8.43
CA PRO A 69 6.45 0.18 -7.68
C PRO A 69 7.76 -0.02 -8.46
N LYS A 70 8.87 0.06 -7.72
CA LYS A 70 10.24 -0.11 -8.24
C LYS A 70 10.76 1.03 -9.12
N SER A 71 10.09 2.18 -9.16
CA SER A 71 10.53 3.37 -9.90
C SER A 71 11.33 4.39 -9.06
N GLY A 72 11.99 3.96 -7.97
CA GLY A 72 12.84 4.85 -7.14
C GLY A 72 12.18 5.43 -5.89
N THR A 73 11.05 4.87 -5.43
CA THR A 73 10.30 5.30 -4.23
C THR A 73 11.20 5.42 -3.00
N THR A 74 12.00 4.39 -2.70
CA THR A 74 12.87 4.36 -1.52
C THR A 74 13.90 5.50 -1.51
N TRP A 75 14.54 5.77 -2.65
CA TRP A 75 15.49 6.88 -2.76
C TRP A 75 14.79 8.23 -2.59
N THR A 76 13.61 8.36 -3.18
CA THR A 76 12.82 9.60 -3.11
C THR A 76 12.34 9.89 -1.69
N GLN A 77 11.80 8.88 -1.00
CA GLN A 77 11.39 8.99 0.41
C GLN A 77 12.56 9.42 1.28
N GLU A 78 13.75 8.85 1.07
CA GLU A 78 14.92 9.19 1.89
C GLU A 78 15.46 10.59 1.64
N MET A 79 15.58 10.99 0.38
CA MET A 79 16.00 12.35 0.03
C MET A 79 15.03 13.39 0.57
N ILE A 80 13.72 13.18 0.41
CA ILE A 80 12.69 14.10 0.91
C ILE A 80 12.77 14.20 2.43
N TRP A 81 12.82 13.06 3.13
CA TRP A 81 12.87 13.06 4.60
C TRP A 81 14.10 13.84 5.11
N CYS A 82 15.28 13.63 4.53
CA CYS A 82 16.47 14.40 4.88
C CYS A 82 16.31 15.89 4.59
N ILE A 83 15.77 16.27 3.43
CA ILE A 83 15.57 17.69 3.06
C ILE A 83 14.65 18.39 4.06
N VAL A 84 13.51 17.79 4.39
CA VAL A 84 12.52 18.42 5.28
C VAL A 84 12.93 18.40 6.76
N ASN A 85 13.84 17.50 7.14
CA ASN A 85 14.40 17.41 8.49
C ASN A 85 15.81 18.05 8.59
N ASN A 86 16.11 19.07 7.79
CA ASN A 86 17.35 19.85 7.86
C ASN A 86 18.65 19.00 7.78
N LEU A 87 18.62 17.95 6.96
CA LEU A 87 19.71 16.99 6.79
C LEU A 87 20.11 16.28 8.09
N ASP A 88 19.13 15.97 8.96
CA ASP A 88 19.34 15.15 10.16
C ASP A 88 19.63 13.67 9.81
N PHE A 89 20.89 13.37 9.52
CA PHE A 89 21.32 12.01 9.18
C PHE A 89 21.26 11.02 10.36
N ASP A 90 21.24 11.49 11.60
CA ASP A 90 21.10 10.62 12.77
C ASP A 90 19.64 10.18 12.94
N GLY A 91 18.68 11.10 12.78
CA GLY A 91 17.26 10.78 12.72
C GLY A 91 16.89 9.89 11.53
N ALA A 92 17.58 10.04 10.40
CA ALA A 92 17.37 9.20 9.20
C ALA A 92 17.69 7.72 9.43
N LYS A 93 18.44 7.35 10.49
CA LYS A 93 18.73 5.95 10.85
C LYS A 93 17.50 5.19 11.36
N VAL A 94 16.42 5.90 11.73
CA VAL A 94 15.13 5.26 12.02
C VAL A 94 14.62 4.56 10.76
N LEU A 95 14.00 3.39 10.92
CA LEU A 95 13.46 2.61 9.80
C LEU A 95 12.56 3.46 8.90
N LEU A 96 12.81 3.41 7.58
CA LEU A 96 12.12 4.22 6.59
C LEU A 96 10.60 4.09 6.66
N VAL A 97 10.09 2.87 6.88
CA VAL A 97 8.65 2.60 7.01
C VAL A 97 7.99 3.33 8.19
N LYS A 98 8.76 3.69 9.23
CA LYS A 98 8.29 4.49 10.36
C LYS A 98 8.33 6.00 10.07
N ARG A 99 9.18 6.42 9.14
CA ARG A 99 9.37 7.83 8.74
C ARG A 99 8.52 8.25 7.55
N SER A 100 8.16 7.29 6.70
CA SER A 100 7.35 7.46 5.49
C SER A 100 6.44 6.23 5.34
N PRO A 101 5.29 6.20 6.05
CA PRO A 101 4.37 5.07 5.99
C PRO A 101 3.75 4.90 4.59
N PHE A 102 3.46 3.66 4.20
CA PHE A 102 2.73 3.35 2.97
C PHE A 102 1.23 3.43 3.22
N LEU A 103 0.53 4.26 2.46
CA LEU A 103 -0.89 4.55 2.63
C LEU A 103 -1.76 3.29 2.39
N GLU A 104 -1.36 2.46 1.43
CA GLU A 104 -2.07 1.25 1.02
C GLU A 104 -1.63 -0.01 1.75
N GLY A 105 -0.63 0.07 2.64
CA GLY A 105 0.11 -1.09 3.15
C GLY A 105 -0.77 -2.17 3.78
N SER A 106 -1.78 -1.78 4.56
CA SER A 106 -2.73 -2.70 5.22
C SER A 106 -3.68 -3.41 4.26
N GLY A 107 -3.84 -2.90 3.04
CA GLY A 107 -4.71 -3.46 2.00
C GLY A 107 -3.98 -4.35 1.01
N LEU A 108 -2.65 -4.50 1.15
CA LEU A 108 -1.85 -5.32 0.23
C LEU A 108 -1.97 -6.82 0.53
N VAL A 109 -2.24 -7.20 1.77
CA VAL A 109 -2.30 -8.60 2.23
C VAL A 109 -3.49 -8.81 3.16
N ASP A 110 -3.82 -10.06 3.44
CA ASP A 110 -4.79 -10.36 4.49
C ASP A 110 -4.23 -10.03 5.88
N SER A 111 -4.68 -8.92 6.47
CA SER A 111 -4.25 -8.49 7.80
C SER A 111 -4.60 -9.47 8.92
N GLU A 112 -5.62 -10.33 8.75
CA GLU A 112 -5.96 -11.36 9.75
C GLU A 112 -4.94 -12.50 9.75
N MET A 113 -4.31 -12.77 8.60
CA MET A 113 -3.22 -13.76 8.51
C MET A 113 -1.97 -13.31 9.23
N LEU A 114 -1.77 -11.99 9.37
CA LEU A 114 -0.67 -11.48 10.19
C LEU A 114 -0.83 -12.00 11.62
N LYS A 115 -2.06 -12.00 12.16
CA LYS A 115 -2.41 -12.44 13.53
C LYS A 115 -2.28 -13.96 13.77
N ASP A 116 -2.08 -14.77 12.74
CA ASP A 116 -2.03 -16.22 12.86
C ASP A 116 -0.68 -16.67 13.49
N PRO A 117 -0.69 -17.32 14.68
CA PRO A 117 0.51 -17.79 15.36
C PRO A 117 1.33 -18.81 14.56
N LYS A 118 0.75 -19.42 13.52
CA LYS A 118 1.44 -20.30 12.59
C LYS A 118 2.61 -19.59 11.89
N TYR A 119 2.49 -18.28 11.64
CA TYR A 119 3.54 -17.50 10.98
C TYR A 119 4.38 -16.78 12.03
N ASN A 120 5.64 -17.20 12.18
CA ASN A 120 6.62 -16.51 13.02
C ASN A 120 7.13 -15.25 12.30
N LEU A 121 6.28 -14.22 12.21
CA LEU A 121 6.57 -13.00 11.47
C LEU A 121 7.56 -12.09 12.25
N PRO A 122 8.49 -11.41 11.56
CA PRO A 122 9.40 -10.47 12.20
C PRO A 122 8.66 -9.37 12.96
N ARG A 123 9.26 -8.91 14.07
CA ARG A 123 8.64 -7.90 14.95
C ARG A 123 8.18 -6.63 14.23
N PHE A 124 8.91 -6.18 13.21
CA PHE A 124 8.57 -4.96 12.47
C PHE A 124 7.25 -5.05 11.68
N VAL A 125 6.69 -6.25 11.50
CA VAL A 125 5.37 -6.44 10.87
C VAL A 125 4.22 -6.02 11.81
N TRP A 126 4.49 -5.98 13.12
CA TRP A 126 3.52 -5.71 14.18
C TRP A 126 3.66 -4.33 14.82
N ASP A 127 4.86 -3.76 14.75
CA ASP A 127 5.19 -2.43 15.26
C ASP A 127 4.60 -1.32 14.37
#